data_AF-A0AB33JDN9-F1
#
_entry.id   AF-A0AB33JDN9-F1
#
_cell.length_a   1.000
_cell.length_b   1.000
_cell.length_c   1.000
_cell.angle_alpha   90.00
_cell.angle_beta   90.00
_cell.angle_gamma   90.00
#
_symmetry.space_group_name_H-M   'P 1'
#
loop_
_entity.id
_entity.type
_entity.pdbx_description
1 polymer ?
#
loop_
_entity_poly.entity_id
_entity_poly.type
_entity_poly.pdbx_seq_one_letter_code
_entity_poly.pdbx_strand_id
1 'polypeptide(L)'
;MENKKQIKQAPQWEIEFSHVRRNAVYFIEEYWSKLHPDTPLSLTDEEKQRIYNKYRMAPLVNDISAYMKRIDDLRAQGYKDWEIEV
;
A
#
# COMPACT_ATOMS: atom_id res chain seq x y z
N MET A 1 19.92 28.94 -14.01
CA MET A 1 19.14 28.89 -12.76
C MET A 1 18.00 27.93 -12.98
N GLU A 2 18.11 26.69 -12.52
CA GLU A 2 17.01 25.72 -12.61
C GLU A 2 15.96 26.05 -11.55
N ASN A 3 14.78 26.43 -12.01
CA ASN A 3 13.57 26.52 -11.19
C ASN A 3 13.23 25.11 -10.70
N LYS A 4 13.73 24.73 -9.51
CA LYS A 4 13.22 23.58 -8.77
C LYS A 4 11.76 23.88 -8.44
N LYS A 5 10.83 23.36 -9.25
CA LYS A 5 9.40 23.38 -8.92
C LYS A 5 9.26 22.80 -7.51
N GLN A 6 8.84 23.61 -6.56
CA GLN A 6 8.42 23.13 -5.25
C GLN A 6 7.27 22.16 -5.48
N ILE A 7 7.54 20.87 -5.30
CA ILE A 7 6.50 19.85 -5.30
C ILE A 7 5.69 20.12 -4.04
N LYS A 8 4.48 20.70 -4.19
CA LYS A 8 3.53 20.77 -3.09
C LYS A 8 3.22 19.32 -2.69
N GLN A 9 3.46 18.97 -1.44
CA GLN A 9 3.06 17.66 -0.93
C GLN A 9 1.53 17.55 -1.03
N ALA A 10 1.05 16.38 -1.43
CA ALA A 10 -0.38 16.10 -1.46
C ALA A 10 -0.95 16.22 -0.04
N PRO A 11 -2.20 16.69 0.11
CA PRO A 11 -2.86 16.69 1.41
C PRO A 11 -2.98 15.26 1.96
N GLN A 12 -2.99 15.12 3.29
CA GLN A 12 -2.99 13.82 3.98
C GLN A 12 -4.11 12.87 3.51
N TRP A 13 -5.32 13.38 3.26
CA TRP A 13 -6.44 12.56 2.78
C TRP A 13 -6.18 11.94 1.40
N GLU A 14 -5.41 12.61 0.54
CA GLU A 14 -5.10 12.10 -0.81
C GLU A 14 -4.07 10.97 -0.73
N ILE A 15 -3.12 11.08 0.20
CA ILE A 15 -2.16 10.02 0.52
C ILE A 15 -2.92 8.79 1.05
N GLU A 16 -3.79 8.97 2.03
CA GLU A 16 -4.62 7.89 2.60
C GLU A 16 -5.51 7.24 1.54
N PHE A 17 -6.17 8.04 0.70
CA PHE A 17 -6.96 7.54 -0.42
C PHE A 17 -6.11 6.72 -1.40
N SER A 18 -4.88 7.16 -1.68
CA SER A 18 -3.97 6.44 -2.58
C SER A 18 -3.57 5.07 -2.04
N HIS A 19 -3.40 4.93 -0.72
CA HIS A 19 -3.13 3.66 -0.07
C HIS A 19 -4.36 2.74 -0.13
N VAL A 20 -5.52 3.25 0.29
CA VAL A 20 -6.78 2.49 0.30
C VAL A 20 -7.14 1.97 -1.10
N ARG A 21 -7.00 2.79 -2.14
CA ARG A 21 -7.41 2.40 -3.50
C ARG A 21 -6.49 1.35 -4.13
N ARG A 22 -5.26 1.18 -3.63
CA ARG A 22 -4.24 0.28 -4.19
C ARG A 22 -4.03 -0.97 -3.34
N ASN A 23 -4.40 -0.92 -2.06
CA ASN A 23 -4.12 -1.95 -1.09
C ASN A 23 -5.40 -2.37 -0.36
N ALA A 24 -5.93 -3.53 -0.75
CA ALA A 24 -7.16 -4.08 -0.19
C ALA A 24 -7.05 -4.43 1.30
N VAL A 25 -5.84 -4.72 1.81
CA VAL A 25 -5.62 -4.93 3.25
C VAL A 25 -5.79 -3.60 3.98
N TYR A 26 -5.16 -2.55 3.47
CA TYR A 26 -5.29 -1.19 4.02
C TYR A 26 -6.74 -0.69 4.01
N PHE A 27 -7.52 -0.99 2.96
CA PHE A 27 -8.96 -0.71 2.96
C PHE A 27 -9.69 -1.38 4.12
N ILE A 28 -9.41 -2.65 4.40
CA ILE A 28 -10.11 -3.40 5.47
C ILE A 28 -9.72 -2.86 6.85
N GLU A 29 -8.43 -2.66 7.08
CA GLU A 29 -7.91 -2.25 8.40
C GLU A 29 -8.21 -0.78 8.70
N GLU A 30 -7.97 0.11 7.74
CA GLU A 30 -8.00 1.55 8.00
C GLU A 30 -9.31 2.24 7.62
N TYR A 31 -10.14 1.60 6.80
CA TYR A 31 -11.41 2.18 6.34
C TYR A 31 -12.63 1.38 6.81
N TRP A 32 -12.73 0.10 6.43
CA TRP A 32 -13.87 -0.74 6.79
C TRP A 32 -14.05 -0.85 8.31
N SER A 33 -12.97 -1.11 9.03
CA SER A 33 -13.03 -1.25 10.50
C SER A 33 -13.44 0.04 11.22
N LYS A 34 -13.14 1.22 10.66
CA LYS A 34 -13.60 2.51 11.21
C LYS A 34 -15.09 2.74 10.99
N LEU A 35 -15.64 2.26 9.87
CA LEU A 35 -17.07 2.35 9.56
C LEU A 35 -17.92 1.31 10.30
N HIS A 36 -17.31 0.17 10.68
CA HIS A 36 -17.97 -0.95 11.33
C HIS A 36 -17.30 -1.29 12.67
N PRO A 37 -17.29 -0.36 13.64
CA PRO A 37 -16.56 -0.54 14.90
C PRO A 37 -17.11 -1.70 15.75
N ASP A 38 -18.38 -2.06 15.57
CA ASP A 38 -19.03 -3.17 16.29
C ASP A 38 -18.70 -4.54 15.69
N THR A 39 -18.07 -4.59 14.52
CA THR A 39 -17.69 -5.84 13.85
C THR A 39 -16.31 -5.68 13.20
N PRO A 40 -15.26 -5.44 14.01
CA PRO A 40 -13.92 -5.28 13.49
C PRO A 40 -13.46 -6.58 12.85
N LEU A 41 -12.87 -6.47 11.66
CA LEU A 41 -12.43 -7.62 10.89
C LEU A 41 -10.96 -7.88 11.21
N SER A 42 -10.68 -8.89 12.04
CA SER A 42 -9.32 -9.28 12.38
C SER A 42 -8.84 -10.36 11.41
N LEU A 43 -7.93 -9.99 10.50
CA LEU A 43 -7.35 -10.89 9.50
C LEU A 43 -6.02 -11.45 9.98
N THR A 44 -5.77 -12.74 9.73
CA THR A 44 -4.42 -13.31 9.90
C THR A 44 -3.47 -12.85 8.80
N ASP A 45 -2.16 -13.00 9.00
CA ASP A 45 -1.14 -12.71 7.97
C ASP A 45 -1.40 -13.48 6.67
N GLU A 46 -1.83 -14.74 6.74
CA GLU A 46 -2.15 -15.56 5.56
C GLU A 46 -3.35 -15.00 4.81
N GLU A 47 -4.38 -14.55 5.52
CA GLU A 47 -5.56 -13.94 4.92
C GLU A 47 -5.24 -12.61 4.27
N LYS A 48 -4.42 -11.78 4.94
CA LYS A 48 -3.90 -10.52 4.40
C LYS A 48 -3.12 -10.76 3.12
N GLN A 49 -2.18 -11.71 3.12
CA GLN A 49 -1.41 -12.04 1.92
C GLN A 49 -2.31 -12.53 0.78
N ARG A 50 -3.31 -13.38 1.08
CA ARG A 50 -4.26 -13.88 0.08
C ARG A 50 -5.08 -12.75 -0.54
N ILE A 51 -5.58 -11.83 0.27
CA ILE A 51 -6.36 -10.66 -0.17
C ILE A 51 -5.49 -9.73 -1.00
N TYR A 52 -4.30 -9.41 -0.50
CA TYR A 52 -3.33 -8.59 -1.21
C TYR A 52 -3.01 -9.20 -2.58
N ASN A 53 -2.64 -10.48 -2.65
CA ASN A 53 -2.33 -11.14 -3.91
C ASN A 53 -3.50 -11.16 -4.91
N LYS A 54 -4.74 -11.25 -4.41
CA LYS A 54 -5.94 -11.30 -5.25
C LYS A 54 -6.33 -9.93 -5.83
N TYR A 55 -6.15 -8.86 -5.06
CA TYR A 55 -6.66 -7.53 -5.40
C TYR A 55 -5.59 -6.47 -5.64
N ARG A 56 -4.30 -6.79 -5.45
CA ARG A 56 -3.19 -5.86 -5.74
C ARG A 56 -3.23 -5.42 -7.20
N MET A 57 -2.94 -4.15 -7.41
CA MET A 57 -2.81 -3.60 -8.76
C MET A 57 -1.40 -3.87 -9.30
N ALA A 58 -1.25 -3.86 -10.61
CA ALA A 58 0.08 -3.84 -11.21
C ALA A 58 0.76 -2.49 -10.90
N PRO A 59 2.05 -2.49 -10.52
CA PRO A 59 2.79 -1.27 -10.26
C PRO A 59 2.94 -0.45 -11.55
N LEU A 60 2.65 0.85 -11.48
CA LEU A 60 2.89 1.79 -12.56
C LEU A 60 4.28 2.41 -12.39
N VAL A 61 5.31 1.70 -12.84
CA VAL A 61 6.72 2.09 -12.71
C VAL A 61 7.42 2.09 -14.07
N ASN A 62 8.40 2.99 -14.22
CA ASN A 62 9.19 3.10 -15.45
C ASN A 62 10.26 2.00 -15.58
N ASP A 63 10.75 1.48 -14.45
CA ASP A 63 11.76 0.42 -14.38
C ASP A 63 11.27 -0.70 -13.46
N ILE A 64 10.79 -1.78 -14.08
CA ILE A 64 10.25 -2.94 -13.38
C ILE A 64 11.37 -3.72 -12.67
N SER A 65 12.58 -3.78 -13.23
CA SER A 65 13.70 -4.53 -12.63
C SER A 65 14.15 -3.89 -11.33
N ALA A 66 14.33 -2.56 -11.33
CA ALA A 66 14.64 -1.81 -10.12
C ALA A 66 13.52 -1.93 -9.08
N TYR A 67 12.26 -1.91 -9.52
CA TYR A 67 11.10 -2.10 -8.66
C TYR A 67 11.09 -3.46 -7.97
N MET A 68 11.28 -4.54 -8.73
CA MET A 68 11.31 -5.89 -8.17
C MET A 68 12.48 -6.08 -7.21
N LYS A 69 13.67 -5.55 -7.55
CA LYS A 69 14.82 -5.59 -6.63
C LYS A 69 14.50 -4.89 -5.30
N ARG A 70 13.86 -3.72 -5.34
CA ARG A 70 13.42 -3.00 -4.13
C ARG A 70 12.47 -3.86 -3.29
N ILE A 71 11.51 -4.54 -3.92
CA ILE A 71 10.58 -5.43 -3.20
C ILE A 71 11.36 -6.55 -2.51
N ASP A 72 12.26 -7.22 -3.22
CA ASP A 72 13.02 -8.33 -2.66
C ASP A 72 13.94 -7.89 -1.50
N ASP A 73 14.57 -6.71 -1.62
CA ASP A 73 15.37 -6.11 -0.55
C ASP A 73 14.52 -5.81 0.70
N LEU A 74 13.25 -5.40 0.54
CA LEU A 74 12.33 -5.14 1.64
C LEU A 74 11.80 -6.44 2.27
N ARG A 75 11.48 -7.45 1.45
CA ARG A 75 11.12 -8.79 1.97
C ARG A 75 12.23 -9.39 2.80
N ALA A 76 13.49 -9.22 2.38
CA ALA A 76 14.66 -9.68 3.12
C ALA A 76 14.81 -8.99 4.49
N GLN A 77 14.26 -7.78 4.65
CA GLN A 77 14.19 -7.05 5.93
C GLN A 77 12.99 -7.47 6.79
N GLY A 78 12.13 -8.36 6.29
CA GLY A 78 10.97 -8.87 7.01
C GLY A 78 9.65 -8.14 6.71
N TYR A 79 9.65 -7.18 5.79
CA TYR A 79 8.41 -6.51 5.38
C TYR A 79 7.50 -7.48 4.63
N LYS A 80 6.20 -7.40 4.92
CA LYS A 80 5.15 -8.13 4.21
C LYS A 80 4.78 -7.41 2.93
N ASP A 81 4.27 -8.14 1.94
CA ASP A 81 3.97 -7.55 0.63
C ASP A 81 2.97 -6.38 0.70
N TRP A 82 1.95 -6.50 1.56
CA TRP A 82 0.95 -5.45 1.77
C TRP A 82 1.47 -4.26 2.60
N GLU A 83 2.67 -4.35 3.18
CA GLU A 83 3.33 -3.23 3.87
C GLU A 83 4.26 -2.45 2.92
N ILE A 84 4.67 -3.07 1.81
CA ILE A 84 5.64 -2.52 0.84
C ILE A 84 4.95 -1.60 -0.18
N GLU A 85 3.74 -1.97 -0.62
CA GLU A 85 2.92 -1.17 -1.54
C GLU A 85 1.97 -0.23 -0.76
N VAL A 86 2.52 0.94 -0.43
CA VAL A 86 1.81 2.17 -0.01
C VAL A 86 1.96 3.22 -1.11
#